data_AF-U5BVR6-F1
#
_entry.id   AF-U5BVR6-F1
#
_cell.length_a   1.000
_cell.length_b   1.000
_cell.length_c   1.000
_cell.angle_alpha   90.00
_cell.angle_beta   90.00
_cell.angle_gamma   90.00
#
_symmetry.space_group_name_H-M   'P 1'
#
loop_
_entity.id
_entity.type
_entity.pdbx_description
1 polymer ?
#
loop_
_entity_poly.entity_id
_entity_poly.type
_entity_poly.pdbx_seq_one_letter_code
_entity_poly.pdbx_strand_id
1 'polypeptide(L)' 'MENDLITQTLKTYFLKKGKNLKVIQRYLRIKYNLAMDEKLLQKRLQNLSIN' A
#
# COMPACT_ATOMS: atom_id res chain seq x y z
N MET A 1 2.84 -2.81 -18.06
CA MET A 1 2.16 -3.35 -16.85
C MET A 1 3.14 -3.32 -15.70
N GLU A 2 3.45 -2.15 -15.18
CA GLU A 2 4.33 -2.02 -14.02
C GLU A 2 3.49 -2.09 -12.75
N ASN A 3 3.70 -3.13 -11.95
CA ASN A 3 3.19 -3.12 -10.59
C ASN A 3 4.03 -2.11 -9.80
N ASP A 4 3.54 -0.87 -9.71
CA ASP A 4 4.11 0.19 -8.88
C ASP A 4 4.42 -0.32 -7.46
N LEU A 5 5.50 0.17 -6.86
CA LEU A 5 6.01 -0.28 -5.56
C LEU A 5 4.92 -0.25 -4.48
N ILE A 6 4.07 0.78 -4.49
CA ILE A 6 2.95 0.94 -3.56
C ILE A 6 1.93 -0.18 -3.77
N THR A 7 1.60 -0.49 -5.02
CA THR A 7 0.69 -1.57 -5.39
C THR A 7 1.21 -2.93 -4.93
N GLN A 8 2.49 -3.23 -5.15
CA GLN A 8 3.10 -4.48 -4.66
C GLN A 8 3.09 -4.56 -3.13
N THR A 9 3.35 -3.44 -2.47
CA THR A 9 3.34 -3.34 -1.02
C THR A 9 1.93 -3.57 -0.46
N LEU A 10 0.90 -2.95 -1.04
CA LEU A 10 -0.50 -3.17 -0.66
C LEU A 10 -0.93 -4.62 -0.88
N LYS A 11 -0.63 -5.21 -2.05
CA LYS A 11 -0.93 -6.63 -2.31
C LYS A 11 -0.24 -7.55 -1.30
N THR A 12 1.03 -7.30 -1.00
CA THR A 12 1.83 -8.19 -0.12
C THR A 12 1.47 -8.06 1.34
N TYR A 13 1.32 -6.84 1.85
CA TYR A 13 1.14 -6.61 3.27
C TYR A 13 -0.32 -6.49 3.68
N PHE A 14 -1.16 -5.84 2.86
CA PHE A 14 -2.59 -5.71 3.15
C PHE A 14 -3.32 -7.01 2.79
N LEU A 15 -3.30 -7.40 1.50
CA LEU A 15 -4.11 -8.54 1.02
C LEU A 15 -3.57 -9.89 1.50
N LYS A 16 -2.26 -10.16 1.34
CA LYS A 16 -1.69 -11.48 1.71
C LYS A 16 -1.43 -11.65 3.21
N LYS A 17 -1.10 -10.59 3.94
CA LYS A 17 -0.66 -10.65 5.35
C LYS A 17 -1.63 -10.02 6.35
N GLY A 18 -2.75 -9.45 5.88
CA GLY A 18 -3.77 -8.83 6.73
C GLY A 18 -3.28 -7.64 7.56
N LYS A 19 -2.22 -6.95 7.12
CA LYS A 19 -1.68 -5.78 7.85
C LYS A 19 -2.56 -4.56 7.61
N ASN A 20 -2.65 -3.70 8.62
CA ASN A 20 -3.37 -2.43 8.52
C ASN A 20 -2.61 -1.38 7.67
N LEU A 21 -3.33 -0.37 7.18
CA LEU A 21 -2.76 0.69 6.36
C LEU A 21 -1.71 1.53 7.10
N LYS A 22 -1.84 1.74 8.42
CA LYS A 22 -0.86 2.47 9.24
C LYS A 22 0.52 1.80 9.25
N VAL A 23 0.56 0.48 9.37
CA VAL A 23 1.80 -0.31 9.31
C VAL A 23 2.44 -0.20 7.92
N ILE A 24 1.62 -0.26 6.87
CA ILE A 24 2.09 -0.13 5.49
C ILE A 24 2.63 1.27 5.21
N GLN A 25 1.93 2.31 5.68
CA GLN A 25 2.35 3.70 5.59
C GLN A 25 3.70 3.92 6.30
N ARG A 26 3.84 3.40 7.52
CA ARG A 26 5.11 3.44 8.27
C ARG A 26 6.22 2.71 7.53
N TYR A 27 5.94 1.54 6.96
CA TYR A 27 6.91 0.77 6.18
C TYR A 27 7.38 1.53 4.92
N LEU A 28 6.45 2.13 4.17
CA LEU A 28 6.77 2.94 3.00
C LEU A 28 7.65 4.14 3.37
N ARG A 29 7.34 4.80 4.49
CA ARG A 29 8.14 5.91 5.00
C ARG A 29 9.54 5.49 5.43
N ILE A 30 9.68 4.41 6.20
CA ILE A 30 10.98 4.00 6.76
C ILE A 30 11.87 3.37 5.69
N LYS A 31 11.31 2.47 4.87
CA LYS A 31 12.10 1.68 3.93
C LYS A 31 12.39 2.41 2.62
N TYR A 32 11.45 3.23 2.16
CA TYR A 32 11.51 3.86 0.84
C TYR A 32 11.47 5.39 0.91
N ASN A 33 11.46 5.99 2.11
CA ASN A 33 11.29 7.43 2.31
C ASN A 33 10.04 8.01 1.62
N LEU A 34 9.01 7.18 1.43
CA LEU A 34 7.77 7.57 0.77
C LEU A 34 6.75 8.01 1.82
N ALA A 35 6.54 9.32 1.92
CA ALA A 35 5.44 9.90 2.67
C ALA A 35 4.15 9.77 1.84
N MET A 36 3.21 8.97 2.32
CA MET A 36 1.94 8.71 1.67
C MET A 36 0.80 9.03 2.62
N ASP A 37 -0.22 9.71 2.12
CA ASP A 37 -1.45 9.91 2.87
C ASP A 37 -2.25 8.61 2.97
N GLU A 38 -2.83 8.37 4.15
CA GLU A 38 -3.65 7.18 4.40
C GLU A 38 -4.86 7.13 3.45
N LYS A 39 -5.49 8.28 3.16
CA LYS A 39 -6.58 8.40 2.17
C LYS A 39 -6.14 7.98 0.76
N LEU A 40 -4.91 8.32 0.36
CA LEU A 40 -4.37 7.93 -0.94
C LEU A 40 -4.10 6.43 -1.02
N LEU A 41 -3.55 5.84 0.05
CA LEU A 41 -3.37 4.38 0.16
C LEU A 41 -4.72 3.65 0.12
N GLN A 42 -5.74 4.18 0.77
CA GLN A 42 -7.09 3.62 0.76
C GLN A 42 -7.71 3.66 -0.64
N LYS A 43 -7.59 4.79 -1.36
CA LYS A 43 -8.06 4.90 -2.75
C LYS A 43 -7.36 3.90 -3.67
N ARG A 44 -6.04 3.75 -3.51
CA ARG A 44 -5.25 2.77 -4.27
C ARG A 44 -5.68 1.34 -3.96
N LEU A 45 -5.96 1.03 -2.69
CA LEU A 45 -6.46 -0.28 -2.28
C LEU A 45 -7.83 -0.57 -2.90
N GLN A 46 -8.76 0.39 -2.93
CA GLN A 46 -10.06 0.22 -3.58
C GLN A 46 -9.90 -0.11 -5.07
N ASN A 47 -9.01 0.60 -5.77
CA ASN A 47 -8.72 0.32 -7.17
C ASN A 47 -8.12 -1.08 -7.40
N LEU A 48 -7.47 -1.67 -6.38
CA LEU A 48 -6.93 -3.03 -6.43
C LEU A 48 -7.97 -4.12 -6.20
N SER A 49 -9.07 -3.82 -5.51
CA SER A 49 -10.16 -4.77 -5.27
C SER A 49 -11.21 -4.77 -6.39
N ILE A 50 -11.25 -3.73 -7.23
CA ILE A 50 -12.20 -3.60 -8.34
C ILE A 50 -11.67 -4.31 -9.62
N ASN A 51 -10.39 -4.72 -9.63
CA ASN A 51 -9.78 -5.55 -10.68
C ASN A 51 -9.51 -6.96 -10.16
#